data_AF-A0A194AJR5-F1
#
_entry.id   AF-A0A194AJR5-F1
#
_cell.length_a   1.000
_cell.length_b   1.000
_cell.length_c   1.000
_cell.angle_alpha   90.00
_cell.angle_beta   90.00
_cell.angle_gamma   90.00
#
_symmetry.space_group_name_H-M   'P 1'
#
loop_
_entity.id
_entity.type
_entity.pdbx_description
1 polymer ?
#
loop_
_entity_poly.entity_id
_entity_poly.type
_entity_poly.pdbx_seq_one_letter_code
_entity_poly.pdbx_strand_id
1 'polypeptide(L)'
;MSNNCFLEKLLDGVEVEWTPLREVVHIRNGYAFKSSMYCNEGIRVIRISDVQKGKISEKNIKFYPLELYSEIERYLLKANDLVMSLTGNCGRVAMLSNNDLPAALNQRVACLRPKRNIILTRYLFHYFDQISFEDLTAKTLYNNEKLLPILFTKYTKFSIYYRN
;
A
#
# COMPACT_ATOMS: atom_id res chain seq x y z
N MET A 1 -24.90 -8.73 -16.62
CA MET A 1 -24.01 -9.35 -17.63
C MET A 1 -22.94 -8.33 -17.96
N SER A 2 -21.75 -8.40 -17.34
CA SER A 2 -20.68 -7.42 -17.54
C SER A 2 -19.55 -8.02 -18.38
N ASN A 3 -19.15 -7.26 -19.39
CA ASN A 3 -18.11 -7.47 -20.41
C ASN A 3 -16.78 -8.13 -19.94
N ASN A 4 -16.76 -9.44 -19.72
CA ASN A 4 -15.50 -10.20 -19.54
C ASN A 4 -14.90 -10.77 -20.84
N CYS A 5 -15.55 -10.58 -21.99
CA CYS A 5 -15.16 -11.13 -23.28
C CYS A 5 -13.73 -10.78 -23.73
N PHE A 6 -13.21 -9.60 -23.38
CA PHE A 6 -11.86 -9.20 -23.81
C PHE A 6 -10.75 -9.83 -22.94
N LEU A 7 -10.95 -9.88 -21.63
CA LEU A 7 -9.96 -10.47 -20.73
C LEU A 7 -9.88 -11.98 -20.95
N GLU A 8 -11.02 -12.65 -21.14
CA GLU A 8 -11.07 -14.08 -21.49
C GLU A 8 -10.30 -14.37 -22.79
N LYS A 9 -10.46 -13.52 -23.82
CA LYS A 9 -9.69 -13.64 -25.08
C LYS A 9 -8.20 -13.37 -24.89
N LEU A 10 -7.83 -12.44 -24.02
CA LEU A 10 -6.43 -12.07 -23.78
C LEU A 10 -5.69 -13.13 -22.96
N LEU A 11 -6.43 -13.90 -22.17
CA LEU A 11 -5.95 -15.00 -21.34
C LEU A 11 -6.15 -16.37 -21.98
N ASP A 12 -6.71 -16.42 -23.19
CA ASP A 12 -6.96 -17.67 -23.89
C ASP A 12 -5.63 -18.39 -24.17
N GLY A 13 -5.55 -19.66 -23.78
CA GLY A 13 -4.32 -20.46 -23.86
C GLY A 13 -3.19 -20.07 -22.89
N VAL A 14 -3.41 -19.12 -21.97
CA VAL A 14 -2.45 -18.74 -20.92
C VAL A 14 -2.83 -19.41 -19.61
N GLU A 15 -1.90 -20.13 -18.99
CA GLU A 15 -2.10 -20.68 -17.65
C GLU A 15 -2.13 -19.54 -16.62
N VAL A 16 -3.22 -19.45 -15.86
CA VAL A 16 -3.44 -18.41 -14.84
C VAL A 16 -3.57 -19.05 -13.48
N GLU A 17 -2.65 -18.71 -12.58
CA GLU A 17 -2.74 -19.09 -11.17
C GLU A 17 -3.36 -17.96 -10.35
N TRP A 18 -4.40 -18.29 -9.59
CA TRP A 18 -5.06 -17.37 -8.66
C TRP A 18 -4.42 -17.47 -7.28
N THR A 19 -3.70 -16.42 -6.90
CA THR A 19 -2.96 -16.41 -5.63
C THR A 19 -3.49 -15.34 -4.66
N PRO A 20 -3.60 -15.62 -3.36
CA PRO A 20 -3.94 -14.61 -2.35
C PRO A 20 -2.87 -13.51 -2.22
N LEU A 21 -3.28 -12.26 -1.97
CA LEU A 21 -2.35 -11.12 -1.86
C LEU A 21 -1.20 -11.36 -0.86
N ARG A 22 -1.51 -11.97 0.29
CA ARG A 22 -0.52 -12.28 1.35
C ARG A 22 0.62 -13.19 0.88
N GLU A 23 0.39 -14.00 -0.16
CA GLU A 23 1.41 -14.90 -0.69
C GLU A 23 2.40 -14.16 -1.59
N VAL A 24 2.00 -13.01 -2.15
CA VAL A 24 2.83 -12.19 -3.06
C VAL A 24 3.33 -10.90 -2.41
N VAL A 25 2.79 -10.50 -1.26
CA VAL A 25 3.10 -9.24 -0.57
C VAL A 25 3.21 -9.45 0.94
N HIS A 26 4.22 -8.83 1.56
CA HIS A 26 4.27 -8.65 3.00
C HIS A 26 3.52 -7.38 3.39
N ILE A 27 2.41 -7.56 4.11
CA ILE A 27 1.58 -6.46 4.61
C ILE A 27 2.07 -6.07 6.00
N ARG A 28 2.37 -4.78 6.21
CA ARG A 28 2.87 -4.24 7.48
C ARG A 28 1.97 -3.11 7.98
N ASN A 29 1.76 -3.09 9.30
CA ASN A 29 1.11 -2.01 10.02
C ASN A 29 2.12 -1.00 10.55
N GLY A 30 1.68 0.24 10.71
CA GLY A 30 2.53 1.32 11.22
C GLY A 30 2.53 1.49 12.74
N TYR A 31 3.36 2.43 13.20
CA TYR A 31 3.52 2.83 14.59
C TYR A 31 2.53 3.93 15.00
N ALA A 32 2.14 3.93 16.27
CA ALA A 32 1.24 4.92 16.86
C ALA A 32 1.98 6.21 17.28
N PHE A 33 2.42 6.99 16.30
CA PHE A 33 3.16 8.24 16.55
C PHE A 33 2.37 9.25 17.38
N LYS A 34 3.00 9.77 18.44
CA LYS A 34 2.48 10.89 19.23
C LYS A 34 2.75 12.21 18.49
N SER A 35 1.70 12.94 18.11
CA SER A 35 1.85 14.20 17.36
C SER A 35 2.59 15.28 18.13
N SER A 36 2.53 15.25 19.46
CA SER A 36 3.27 16.16 20.36
C SER A 36 4.78 16.00 20.26
N MET A 37 5.27 14.87 19.72
CA MET A 37 6.69 14.58 19.56
C MET A 37 7.19 14.93 18.15
N TYR A 38 6.33 15.41 17.24
CA TYR A 38 6.78 15.80 15.91
C TYR A 38 7.73 17.00 15.98
N CYS A 39 8.80 16.92 15.19
CA CYS A 39 9.83 17.94 15.08
C CYS A 39 10.06 18.31 13.61
N ASN A 40 11.01 19.22 13.38
CA ASN A 40 11.31 19.79 12.07
C ASN A 40 12.35 19.00 11.28
N GLU A 41 13.03 18.02 11.90
CA GLU A 41 14.08 17.21 11.30
C GLU A 41 14.11 15.79 11.91
N GLY A 42 14.81 14.86 11.27
CA GLY A 42 14.91 13.46 11.72
C GLY A 42 14.29 12.48 10.74
N ILE A 43 13.58 11.45 11.23
CA ILE A 43 12.95 10.45 10.36
C ILE A 43 11.58 10.92 9.92
N ARG A 44 11.34 11.03 8.61
CA ARG A 44 10.04 11.42 8.06
C ARG A 44 8.96 10.42 8.50
N VAL A 45 7.78 10.91 8.88
CA VAL A 45 6.64 10.06 9.18
C VAL A 45 5.68 10.11 7.99
N ILE A 46 5.45 8.97 7.32
CA ILE A 46 4.44 8.87 6.26
C ILE A 46 3.07 8.69 6.89
N ARG A 47 2.26 9.75 6.85
CA ARG A 47 0.90 9.78 7.41
C ARG A 47 -0.13 9.59 6.32
N ILE A 48 -1.37 9.38 6.75
CA ILE A 48 -2.54 9.31 5.87
C ILE A 48 -2.67 10.52 4.92
N SER A 49 -2.38 11.73 5.39
CA SER A 49 -2.40 12.97 4.59
C SER A 49 -1.30 13.00 3.54
N ASP A 50 -0.27 12.18 3.70
CA ASP A 50 0.91 12.20 2.85
C ASP A 50 0.74 11.22 1.68
N VAL A 51 -0.09 10.18 1.82
CA VAL A 51 -0.42 9.26 0.73
C VAL A 51 -1.48 9.87 -0.19
N GLN A 52 -1.06 10.26 -1.39
CA GLN A 52 -1.93 10.78 -2.45
C GLN A 52 -1.99 9.79 -3.62
N LYS A 53 -2.92 10.01 -4.54
CA LYS A 53 -3.08 9.15 -5.73
C LYS A 53 -1.78 9.12 -6.53
N GLY A 54 -1.11 7.97 -6.51
CA GLY A 54 0.15 7.70 -7.20
C GLY A 54 1.42 8.30 -6.60
N LYS A 55 1.36 9.13 -5.54
CA LYS A 55 2.54 9.85 -5.04
C LYS A 55 2.47 10.19 -3.55
N ILE A 56 3.63 10.48 -2.97
CA ILE A 56 3.72 11.05 -1.62
C ILE A 56 3.66 12.57 -1.70
N SER A 57 2.89 13.18 -0.81
CA SER A 57 2.82 14.64 -0.65
C SER A 57 4.08 15.18 0.02
N GLU A 58 4.61 16.26 -0.53
CA GLU A 58 5.69 17.06 0.06
C GLU A 58 5.17 18.23 0.91
N LYS A 59 3.85 18.31 1.11
CA LYS A 59 3.23 19.37 1.92
C LYS A 59 3.18 18.96 3.39
N ASN A 60 3.43 19.91 4.29
CA ASN A 60 3.30 19.74 5.74
C ASN A 60 4.04 18.51 6.29
N ILE A 61 5.25 18.26 5.80
CA ILE A 61 6.08 17.11 6.20
C ILE A 61 6.27 17.12 7.72
N LYS A 62 6.21 15.93 8.33
CA LYS A 62 6.46 15.74 9.76
C LYS A 62 7.59 14.75 9.96
N PHE A 63 8.43 15.05 10.94
CA PHE A 63 9.55 14.21 11.34
C PHE A 63 9.38 13.73 12.77
N TYR A 64 10.07 12.63 13.08
CA TYR A 64 10.21 12.09 14.42
C TYR A 64 11.67 12.19 14.87
N PRO A 65 11.94 12.53 16.15
CA PRO A 65 13.29 12.74 16.64
C PRO A 65 14.17 11.48 16.48
N LEU A 66 15.44 11.67 16.14
CA LEU A 66 16.39 10.57 15.92
C LEU A 66 16.70 9.81 17.21
N GLU A 67 16.58 10.47 18.37
CA GLU A 67 16.77 9.88 19.69
C GLU A 67 15.76 8.75 19.97
N LEU A 68 14.62 8.76 19.27
CA LEU A 68 13.57 7.75 19.36
C LEU A 68 13.64 6.70 18.24
N TYR A 69 14.76 6.64 17.49
CA TYR A 69 14.94 5.72 16.37
C TYR A 69 14.68 4.26 16.77
N SER A 70 15.17 3.84 17.93
CA SER A 70 15.01 2.46 18.42
C SER A 70 13.53 2.07 18.64
N GLU A 71 12.64 3.03 18.91
CA GLU A 71 11.20 2.77 19.02
C GLU A 71 10.55 2.51 17.65
N ILE A 72 11.10 3.13 16.59
CA ILE A 72 10.46 3.21 15.28
C ILE A 72 11.18 2.41 14.18
N GLU A 73 12.37 1.86 14.46
CA GLU A 73 13.21 1.17 13.48
C GLU A 73 12.47 0.04 12.75
N ARG A 74 11.61 -0.68 13.47
CA ARG A 74 10.79 -1.77 12.92
C ARG A 74 9.72 -1.31 11.95
N TYR A 75 9.45 -0.02 11.89
CA TYR A 75 8.44 0.62 11.04
C TYR A 75 9.06 1.42 9.89
N LEU A 76 10.38 1.36 9.72
CA LEU A 76 11.05 1.97 8.58
C LEU A 76 10.57 1.37 7.25
N LEU A 77 10.49 2.24 6.27
CA LEU A 77 10.08 1.96 4.90
C LEU A 77 11.31 1.80 4.01
N LYS A 78 11.11 1.15 2.88
CA LYS A 78 12.12 0.90 1.86
C LYS A 78 11.65 1.39 0.50
N ALA A 79 12.59 1.66 -0.39
CA ALA A 79 12.26 2.02 -1.76
C ALA A 79 11.51 0.85 -2.41
N ASN A 80 10.50 1.17 -3.23
CA ASN A 80 9.56 0.23 -3.83
C ASN A 80 8.53 -0.39 -2.87
N ASP A 81 8.47 0.03 -1.60
CA ASP A 81 7.28 -0.21 -0.79
C ASP A 81 6.10 0.55 -1.39
N LEU A 82 4.94 -0.09 -1.45
CA LEU A 82 3.68 0.58 -1.73
C LEU A 82 3.05 0.97 -0.39
N VAL A 83 2.69 2.24 -0.22
CA VAL A 83 1.97 2.72 0.97
C VAL A 83 0.53 3.04 0.61
N MET A 84 -0.39 2.64 1.47
CA MET A 84 -1.84 2.77 1.24
C MET A 84 -2.55 3.41 2.42
N SER A 85 -3.42 4.38 2.16
CA SER A 85 -4.27 4.99 3.19
C SER A 85 -5.34 4.00 3.68
N LEU A 86 -5.44 3.84 5.00
CA LEU A 86 -6.39 2.90 5.63
C LEU A 86 -7.72 3.53 6.06
N THR A 87 -7.76 4.85 6.17
CA THR A 87 -8.95 5.62 6.55
C THR A 87 -9.03 6.91 5.72
N GLY A 88 -10.07 7.74 5.91
CA GLY A 88 -10.23 9.01 5.18
C GLY A 88 -10.38 8.79 3.67
N ASN A 89 -9.49 9.40 2.87
CA ASN A 89 -9.33 9.09 1.43
C ASN A 89 -8.71 7.70 1.27
N CYS A 90 -9.45 6.67 1.65
CA CYS A 90 -9.03 5.27 1.76
C CYS A 90 -8.68 4.68 0.40
N GLY A 91 -7.77 3.71 0.38
CA GLY A 91 -7.42 2.96 -0.83
C GLY A 91 -6.45 3.67 -1.78
N ARG A 92 -6.13 4.96 -1.55
CA ARG A 92 -5.07 5.65 -2.30
C ARG A 92 -3.74 4.96 -2.05
N VAL A 93 -2.99 4.73 -3.12
CA VAL A 93 -1.69 4.07 -3.09
C VAL A 93 -0.61 4.97 -3.67
N ALA A 94 0.58 4.91 -3.09
CA ALA A 94 1.78 5.54 -3.63
C ALA A 94 2.97 4.57 -3.55
N MET A 95 3.89 4.64 -4.51
CA MET A 95 5.12 3.86 -4.52
C MET A 95 6.28 4.73 -4.05
N LEU A 96 7.00 4.28 -3.02
CA LEU A 96 8.14 5.03 -2.46
C LEU A 96 9.37 4.94 -3.36
N SER A 97 10.00 6.07 -3.58
CA SER A 97 11.31 6.21 -4.22
C SER A 97 12.42 6.37 -3.17
N ASN A 98 13.67 6.41 -3.62
CA ASN A 98 14.80 6.73 -2.72
C ASN A 98 14.70 8.15 -2.15
N ASN A 99 14.07 9.09 -2.88
CA ASN A 99 13.92 10.48 -2.42
C ASN A 99 12.90 10.63 -1.28
N ASP A 100 12.06 9.62 -1.06
CA ASP A 100 11.09 9.62 0.03
C ASP A 100 11.66 9.15 1.37
N LEU A 101 12.93 8.70 1.39
CA LEU A 101 13.57 8.01 2.51
C LEU A 101 14.68 8.86 3.13
N PRO A 102 15.00 8.65 4.43
CA PRO A 102 14.41 7.68 5.35
C PRO A 102 13.01 8.09 5.84
N ALA A 103 12.12 7.11 5.96
CA ALA A 103 10.77 7.34 6.45
C ALA A 103 10.20 6.16 7.23
N ALA A 104 9.31 6.46 8.18
CA ALA A 104 8.62 5.50 9.02
C ALA A 104 7.10 5.50 8.79
N LEU A 105 6.49 4.33 8.94
CA LEU A 105 5.08 4.07 8.63
C LEU A 105 4.15 4.42 9.80
N ASN A 106 3.21 5.34 9.60
CA ASN A 106 2.17 5.66 10.60
C ASN A 106 1.06 4.57 10.68
N GLN A 107 0.43 4.38 11.85
CA GLN A 107 -0.58 3.33 12.07
C GLN A 107 -1.84 3.45 11.20
N ARG A 108 -2.09 4.61 10.59
CA ARG A 108 -3.22 4.84 9.65
C ARG A 108 -2.84 4.60 8.19
N VAL A 109 -1.64 4.07 7.94
CA VAL A 109 -1.12 3.73 6.62
C VAL A 109 -0.65 2.27 6.65
N ALA A 110 -1.00 1.50 5.63
CA ALA A 110 -0.44 0.18 5.41
C ALA A 110 0.78 0.25 4.49
N CYS A 111 1.75 -0.61 4.72
CA CYS A 111 2.82 -0.88 3.76
C CYS A 111 2.57 -2.25 3.14
N LEU A 112 2.48 -2.27 1.82
CA LEU A 112 2.45 -3.45 0.98
C LEU A 112 3.84 -3.59 0.37
N ARG A 113 4.66 -4.52 0.88
CA ARG A 113 6.01 -4.80 0.38
C ARG A 113 5.99 -6.03 -0.54
N PRO A 114 6.09 -5.87 -1.87
CA PRO A 114 6.00 -7.00 -2.80
C PRO A 114 7.18 -7.96 -2.67
N LYS A 115 6.90 -9.27 -2.80
CA LYS A 115 7.91 -10.30 -3.02
C LYS A 115 8.34 -10.24 -4.48
N ARG A 116 9.40 -9.48 -4.77
CA ARG A 116 9.80 -9.08 -6.13
C ARG A 116 10.21 -10.25 -7.04
N ASN A 117 10.51 -11.41 -6.46
CA ASN A 117 10.74 -12.66 -7.18
C ASN A 117 9.45 -13.35 -7.68
N ILE A 118 8.28 -12.88 -7.21
CA ILE A 118 6.97 -13.45 -7.55
C ILE A 118 6.13 -12.46 -8.36
N ILE A 119 6.18 -11.17 -8.01
CA ILE A 119 5.31 -10.17 -8.61
C ILE A 119 6.02 -8.84 -8.88
N LEU A 120 5.68 -8.24 -10.02
CA LEU A 120 6.16 -6.91 -10.38
C LEU A 120 5.48 -5.84 -9.50
N THR A 121 6.27 -5.06 -8.77
CA THR A 121 5.78 -3.94 -7.95
C THR A 121 4.89 -2.98 -8.74
N ARG A 122 5.26 -2.67 -9.99
CA ARG A 122 4.48 -1.77 -10.86
C ARG A 122 3.11 -2.32 -11.21
N TYR A 123 2.99 -3.64 -11.41
CA TYR A 123 1.70 -4.27 -11.65
C TYR A 123 0.77 -4.08 -10.43
N LEU A 124 1.27 -4.39 -9.22
CA LEU A 124 0.50 -4.16 -7.98
C LEU A 124 0.13 -2.69 -7.79
N PHE A 125 1.06 -1.77 -8.05
CA PHE A 125 0.79 -0.35 -7.99
C PHE A 125 -0.40 0.04 -8.89
N HIS A 126 -0.37 -0.35 -10.17
CA HIS A 126 -1.45 -0.03 -11.11
C HIS A 126 -2.75 -0.77 -10.82
N TYR A 127 -2.69 -1.95 -10.18
CA TYR A 127 -3.88 -2.63 -9.70
C TYR A 127 -4.57 -1.84 -8.58
N PHE A 128 -3.81 -1.34 -7.60
CA PHE A 128 -4.36 -0.60 -6.46
C PHE A 128 -4.70 0.86 -6.77
N ASP A 129 -4.08 1.49 -7.77
CA ASP A 129 -4.32 2.90 -8.15
C ASP A 129 -5.61 3.13 -8.96
N GLN A 130 -6.38 2.05 -9.20
CA GLN A 130 -7.63 2.12 -9.95
C GLN A 130 -8.73 2.83 -9.16
N ILE A 131 -9.53 3.64 -9.86
CA ILE A 131 -10.73 4.29 -9.29
C ILE A 131 -11.70 3.23 -8.74
N SER A 132 -11.87 2.11 -9.44
CA SER A 132 -12.70 0.98 -9.00
C SER A 132 -12.25 0.40 -7.66
N PHE A 133 -10.93 0.35 -7.42
CA PHE A 133 -10.39 -0.10 -6.13
C PHE A 133 -10.70 0.93 -5.04
N GLU A 134 -10.45 2.22 -5.29
CA GLU A 134 -10.81 3.30 -4.36
C GLU A 134 -12.30 3.25 -3.99
N ASP A 135 -13.20 3.15 -4.98
CA ASP A 135 -14.65 3.03 -4.77
C ASP A 135 -15.04 1.81 -3.93
N LEU A 136 -14.40 0.67 -4.18
CA LEU A 136 -14.59 -0.54 -3.40
C LEU A 136 -14.18 -0.33 -1.94
N THR A 137 -13.03 0.31 -1.69
CA THR A 137 -12.59 0.61 -0.32
C THR A 137 -13.50 1.61 0.38
N ALA A 138 -14.06 2.59 -0.33
CA ALA A 138 -15.03 3.54 0.22
C ALA A 138 -16.31 2.83 0.67
N LYS A 139 -16.83 1.88 -0.15
CA LYS A 139 -17.98 1.05 0.22
C LYS A 139 -17.70 0.16 1.43
N THR A 140 -16.51 -0.43 1.50
CA THR A 140 -16.05 -1.20 2.66
C THR A 140 -16.11 -0.36 3.94
N LEU A 141 -15.59 0.87 3.91
CA LEU A 141 -15.62 1.76 5.08
C LEU A 141 -17.04 2.18 5.45
N TYR A 142 -17.91 2.44 4.46
CA TYR A 142 -19.32 2.75 4.69
C TYR A 142 -20.04 1.62 5.46
N ASN A 143 -19.65 0.37 5.20
CA ASN A 143 -20.17 -0.80 5.91
C ASN A 143 -19.52 -1.05 7.28
N ASN A 144 -18.77 -0.08 7.82
CA ASN A 144 -17.99 -0.20 9.06
C ASN A 144 -16.95 -1.33 9.07
N GLU A 145 -16.55 -1.83 7.90
CA GLU A 145 -15.49 -2.82 7.78
C GLU A 145 -14.11 -2.13 7.71
N LYS A 146 -13.09 -2.72 8.33
CA LYS A 146 -11.72 -2.18 8.27
C LYS A 146 -11.01 -2.70 7.01
N LEU A 147 -10.41 -1.79 6.24
CA LEU A 147 -9.71 -2.16 4.99
C LEU A 147 -8.55 -3.14 5.22
N LEU A 148 -7.79 -2.96 6.29
CA LEU A 148 -6.61 -3.77 6.54
C LEU A 148 -6.93 -5.27 6.72
N PRO A 149 -7.87 -5.69 7.60
CA PRO A 149 -8.35 -7.08 7.64
C PRO A 149 -8.81 -7.62 6.28
N ILE A 150 -9.39 -6.79 5.43
CA ILE A 150 -9.84 -7.18 4.08
C ILE A 150 -8.65 -7.39 3.15
N LEU A 151 -7.60 -6.57 3.23
CA LEU A 151 -6.32 -6.83 2.55
C LEU A 151 -5.71 -8.17 2.98
N PHE A 152 -5.90 -8.58 4.24
CA PHE A 152 -5.44 -9.89 4.73
C PHE A 152 -6.34 -11.06 4.33
N THR A 153 -7.66 -10.86 4.18
CA THR A 153 -8.64 -11.96 4.10
C THR A 153 -9.45 -12.04 2.80
N LYS A 154 -9.69 -10.92 2.10
CA LYS A 154 -10.77 -10.79 1.10
C LYS A 154 -10.33 -10.24 -0.26
N TYR A 155 -9.17 -9.59 -0.37
CA TYR A 155 -8.53 -9.32 -1.67
C TYR A 155 -7.75 -10.55 -2.13
N THR A 156 -8.49 -11.52 -2.69
CA THR A 156 -8.08 -12.92 -2.81
C THR A 156 -7.94 -13.43 -4.24
N LYS A 157 -7.74 -12.56 -5.24
CA LYS A 157 -7.57 -13.01 -6.64
C LYS A 157 -6.63 -12.09 -7.41
N PHE A 158 -5.33 -12.39 -7.35
CA PHE A 158 -4.33 -11.83 -8.26
C PHE A 158 -3.96 -12.90 -9.29
N SER A 159 -3.89 -12.53 -10.56
CA SER A 159 -3.32 -13.38 -11.61
C SER A 159 -1.81 -13.20 -11.63
N ILE A 160 -1.08 -14.29 -11.45
CA ILE A 160 0.36 -14.33 -11.70
C ILE A 160 0.55 -14.97 -13.07
N TYR A 161 1.34 -14.31 -13.92
CA TYR A 161 1.69 -14.83 -15.24
C TYR A 161 3.09 -15.42 -15.16
N TYR A 162 3.20 -16.73 -15.39
CA TYR A 162 4.49 -17.32 -15.72
C TYR A 162 4.79 -17.03 -17.19
N ARG A 163 5.94 -16.40 -17.45
CA ARG A 163 6.60 -16.56 -18.75
C ARG A 163 7.56 -17.73 -18.59
N ASN A 164 7.28 -18.84 -19.28
CA ASN A 164 8.31 -19.84 -19.60
C ASN A 164 9.37 -19.20 -20.49
#